data_AF-A0AAE9PGL0-F1
#
_entry.id   AF-A0AAE9PGL0-F1
#
_cell.length_a   1.000
_cell.length_b   1.000
_cell.length_c   1.000
_cell.angle_alpha   90.00
_cell.angle_beta   90.00
_cell.angle_gamma   90.00
#
_symmetry.space_group_name_H-M   'P 1'
#
loop_
_entity.id
_entity.type
_entity.pdbx_description
1 polymer ?
#
loop_
_entity_poly.entity_id
_entity_poly.type
_entity_poly.pdbx_seq_one_letter_code
_entity_poly.pdbx_strand_id
1 'polypeptide(L)' 'MALTVNDICIDVCLKVTITPGGGVESVVSGGEECGASPSIVINPDGSIAIILPLVACFSIILNDDLSVVTSLTSLSFKTS' A
#
# COMPACT_ATOMS: atom_id res chain seq x y z
N MET A 1 -25.17 -13.72 12.36
CA MET A 1 -24.35 -14.35 11.33
C MET A 1 -23.60 -13.25 10.59
N ALA A 2 -22.30 -13.09 10.84
CA ALA A 2 -21.51 -12.08 10.14
C ALA A 2 -21.38 -12.41 8.64
N LEU A 3 -21.48 -11.41 7.79
CA LEU A 3 -21.22 -11.53 6.36
C LEU A 3 -19.73 -11.25 6.12
N THR A 4 -19.05 -12.17 5.44
CA THR A 4 -17.63 -12.01 5.09
C THR A 4 -17.48 -11.90 3.58
N VAL A 5 -16.73 -10.89 3.15
CA VAL A 5 -16.27 -10.73 1.77
C VAL A 5 -14.74 -10.81 1.79
N ASN A 6 -14.18 -11.78 1.09
CA ASN A 6 -12.74 -11.98 1.00
C ASN A 6 -12.19 -11.47 -0.33
N ASP A 7 -10.87 -11.34 -0.38
CA ASP A 7 -10.10 -11.14 -1.61
C ASP A 7 -10.49 -9.87 -2.39
N ILE A 8 -10.85 -8.79 -1.67
CA ILE A 8 -10.97 -7.47 -2.28
C ILE A 8 -9.56 -6.90 -2.43
N CYS A 9 -9.04 -6.96 -3.64
CA CYS A 9 -7.69 -6.49 -3.97
C CYS A 9 -7.73 -5.11 -4.63
N ILE A 10 -6.85 -4.22 -4.18
CA ILE A 10 -6.65 -2.90 -4.75
C ILE A 10 -5.16 -2.67 -5.04
N ASP A 11 -4.89 -1.94 -6.11
CA ASP A 11 -3.54 -1.45 -6.39
C ASP A 11 -3.22 -0.31 -5.43
N VAL A 12 -2.08 -0.41 -4.74
CA VAL A 12 -1.59 0.62 -3.82
C VAL A 12 -0.16 0.99 -4.16
N CYS A 13 0.20 2.22 -3.84
CA CYS A 13 1.53 2.74 -4.04
C CYS A 13 2.21 2.96 -2.68
N LEU A 14 3.29 2.25 -2.41
CA LEU A 14 4.11 2.51 -1.22
C LEU A 14 5.34 3.34 -1.61
N LYS A 15 5.41 4.55 -1.07
CA LYS A 15 6.58 5.43 -1.19
C LYS A 15 7.31 5.49 0.15
N VAL A 16 8.55 5.03 0.17
CA VAL A 16 9.46 5.17 1.32
C VAL A 16 10.49 6.23 1.00
N THR A 17 10.56 7.29 1.80
CA THR A 17 11.52 8.38 1.63
C THR A 17 12.53 8.36 2.77
N ILE A 18 13.81 8.29 2.43
CA ILE A 18 14.93 8.27 3.37
C ILE A 18 15.66 9.60 3.22
N THR A 19 15.65 10.41 4.28
CA THR A 19 16.26 11.74 4.30
C THR A 19 17.50 11.70 5.19
N PRO A 20 18.70 12.03 4.67
CA PRO A 20 19.91 12.12 5.48
C PRO A 20 19.71 13.07 6.67
N GLY A 21 19.90 12.56 7.90
CA GLY A 21 19.67 13.33 9.13
C GLY A 21 18.19 13.58 9.49
N GLY A 22 17.25 13.27 8.60
CA GLY A 22 15.80 13.46 8.80
C GLY A 22 15.02 12.18 9.11
N GLY A 23 15.60 11.01 8.88
CA GLY A 23 14.98 9.71 9.17
C GLY A 23 14.30 9.08 7.95
N VAL A 24 13.30 8.24 8.21
CA VAL A 24 12.56 7.48 7.18
C VAL A 24 11.07 7.74 7.33
N GLU A 25 10.42 8.08 6.22
CA GLU A 25 8.98 8.25 6.12
C GLU A 25 8.38 7.26 5.12
N SER A 26 7.16 6.78 5.38
CA SER A 26 6.42 5.93 4.45
C SER A 26 5.02 6.48 4.21
N VAL A 27 4.64 6.59 2.94
CA VAL A 27 3.29 7.00 2.51
C VAL A 27 2.70 5.91 1.64
N VAL A 28 1.43 5.59 1.89
CA VAL A 28 0.63 4.71 1.03
C VAL A 28 -0.40 5.56 0.31
N SER A 29 -0.45 5.45 -1.02
CA SER A 29 -1.42 6.13 -1.88
C SER A 29 -2.06 5.17 -2.89
N GLY A 30 -2.93 5.69 -3.77
CA GLY A 30 -3.55 4.90 -4.83
C GLY A 30 -2.52 4.37 -5.82
N GLY A 31 -2.73 3.16 -6.35
CA GLY A 31 -1.77 2.49 -7.24
C GLY A 31 -1.43 3.24 -8.52
N GLU A 32 -2.30 4.16 -8.97
CA GLU A 32 -2.11 5.03 -10.14
C GLU A 32 -0.83 5.89 -10.02
N GLU A 33 -0.41 6.21 -8.80
CA GLU A 33 0.72 7.10 -8.51
C GLU A 33 2.09 6.40 -8.64
N CYS A 34 2.16 5.07 -8.57
CA CYS A 34 3.42 4.33 -8.53
C CYS A 34 4.01 3.98 -9.90
N GLY A 35 3.27 4.22 -10.98
CA GLY A 35 3.59 3.65 -12.28
C GLY A 35 3.50 2.12 -12.28
N ALA A 36 4.10 1.48 -13.28
CA ALA A 36 3.97 0.03 -13.51
C ALA A 36 5.06 -0.82 -12.84
N SER A 37 6.15 -0.22 -12.37
CA SER A 37 7.32 -0.97 -11.87
C SER A 37 7.96 -0.30 -10.66
N PRO A 38 8.59 -1.08 -9.76
CA PRO A 38 9.39 -0.54 -8.68
C PRO A 38 10.45 0.43 -9.21
N SER A 39 10.65 1.55 -8.50
CA SER A 39 11.65 2.54 -8.87
C SER A 39 12.33 3.15 -7.65
N ILE A 40 13.53 3.66 -7.87
CA ILE A 40 14.30 4.39 -6.88
C ILE A 40 14.65 5.75 -7.49
N VAL A 41 14.32 6.82 -6.78
CA VAL A 41 14.60 8.20 -7.17
C VAL A 41 15.54 8.79 -6.13
N ILE A 42 16.65 9.37 -6.59
CA ILE A 42 17.56 10.14 -5.74
C ILE A 42 17.25 11.61 -6.00
N ASN A 43 16.78 12.30 -4.98
CA ASN A 43 16.43 13.71 -5.07
C ASN A 43 17.68 14.61 -4.96
N PRO A 44 17.64 15.86 -5.47
CA PRO A 44 18.77 16.78 -5.40
C PRO A 44 19.25 17.13 -3.99
N ASP A 45 18.36 17.00 -2.99
CA ASP A 45 18.68 17.19 -1.57
C ASP A 45 19.37 15.96 -0.94
N GLY A 46 19.64 14.91 -1.74
CA GLY A 46 20.26 13.67 -1.29
C GLY A 46 19.29 12.67 -0.65
N SER A 47 17.99 12.98 -0.58
CA SER A 47 17.00 12.01 -0.12
C SER A 47 16.75 10.93 -1.17
N ILE A 48 16.42 9.73 -0.70
CA ILE A 48 16.15 8.55 -1.55
C ILE A 48 14.68 8.20 -1.41
N ALA A 49 13.94 8.23 -2.51
CA ALA A 49 12.57 7.74 -2.57
C ALA A 49 12.51 6.38 -3.26
N ILE A 50 12.05 5.37 -2.54
CA ILE A 50 11.75 4.02 -3.07
C ILE A 50 10.24 3.97 -3.32
N ILE A 51 9.85 3.69 -4.55
CA ILE A 51 8.45 3.69 -4.99
C ILE A 51 8.10 2.27 -5.41
N LEU A 52 7.15 1.65 -4.71
CA LEU A 52 6.78 0.25 -4.89
C LEU A 52 5.29 0.15 -5.27
N PRO A 53 4.95 -0.24 -6.52
CA PRO A 53 3.59 -0.61 -6.87
C PRO A 53 3.28 -1.98 -6.26
N LEU A 54 2.24 -2.03 -5.44
CA LEU A 54 1.79 -3.22 -4.72
C LEU A 54 0.32 -3.50 -5.01
N VAL A 55 -0.09 -4.73 -4.74
CA VAL A 55 -1.49 -5.15 -4.67
C VAL A 55 -1.77 -5.52 -3.22
N ALA A 56 -2.72 -4.84 -2.60
CA ALA A 56 -3.17 -5.09 -1.24
C ALA A 56 -4.55 -5.75 -1.29
N CYS A 57 -4.68 -6.95 -0.73
CA CYS A 57 -5.94 -7.67 -0.65
C CYS A 57 -6.47 -7.65 0.78
N PHE A 58 -7.79 -7.46 0.90
CA PHE A 58 -8.46 -7.30 2.18
C PHE A 58 -9.61 -8.29 2.33
N SER A 59 -9.88 -8.65 3.58
CA SER A 59 -11.15 -9.25 4.00
C SER A 59 -11.97 -8.19 4.73
N ILE A 60 -13.26 -8.15 4.42
CA ILE A 60 -14.24 -7.28 5.03
C ILE A 60 -15.28 -8.15 5.73
N ILE A 61 -15.50 -7.90 7.01
CA ILE A 61 -16.51 -8.57 7.84
C ILE A 61 -17.54 -7.52 8.25
N LEU A 62 -18.79 -7.74 7.87
CA LEU A 62 -19.94 -7.02 8.40
C LEU A 62 -20.55 -7.84 9.54
N ASN A 63 -20.42 -7.33 10.75
CA ASN A 63 -20.97 -7.96 11.95
C ASN A 63 -22.49 -7.71 12.07
N ASP A 64 -23.17 -8.51 12.89
CA ASP A 64 -24.62 -8.39 13.12
C ASP A 64 -25.02 -7.05 13.76
N ASP A 65 -24.09 -6.40 14.46
CA ASP A 65 -24.25 -5.07 15.04
C ASP A 65 -24.00 -3.93 14.05
N LEU A 66 -23.85 -4.25 12.76
CA LEU A 66 -23.53 -3.36 11.65
C LEU A 66 -22.14 -2.70 11.73
N SER A 67 -21.27 -3.16 12.62
CA SER A 67 -19.85 -2.78 12.60
C SER A 67 -19.12 -3.47 11.44
N VAL A 68 -18.11 -2.77 10.89
CA VAL A 68 -17.28 -3.28 9.80
C VAL A 68 -15.85 -3.46 10.31
N VAL A 69 -15.31 -4.65 10.12
CA VAL A 69 -13.90 -4.96 10.37
C VAL A 69 -13.23 -5.24 9.03
N THR A 70 -12.11 -4.56 8.78
CA THR A 70 -11.28 -4.77 7.59
C THR A 70 -9.91 -5.27 8.02
N SER A 71 -9.41 -6.32 7.38
CA SER A 71 -8.07 -6.84 7.61
C SER A 71 -7.33 -7.02 6.30
N LEU A 72 -6.03 -6.69 6.30
CA LEU A 72 -5.14 -6.99 5.19
C LEU A 72 -4.84 -8.50 5.21
N THR A 73 -5.22 -9.20 4.15
CA THR A 73 -4.99 -10.64 4.00
C THR A 73 -3.75 -10.95 3.18
N SER A 74 -3.40 -10.09 2.24
CA SER A 74 -2.20 -10.24 1.42
C SER A 74 -1.65 -8.89 0.98
N LEU A 75 -0.33 -8.81 0.83
CA LEU A 75 0.38 -7.68 0.23
C LEU A 75 1.48 -8.24 -0.68
N SER A 76 1.41 -7.94 -1.97
CA SER A 76 2.36 -8.43 -2.96
C SER A 76 2.78 -7.34 -3.93
N PHE A 77 3.89 -7.54 -4.63
CA PHE A 77 4.25 -6.65 -5.74
C PHE A 77 3.22 -6.75 -6.86
N LYS A 78 2.92 -5.62 -7.48
CA LYS A 78 2.14 -5.60 -8.72
C LYS A 78 2.99 -6.22 -9.83
N THR A 79 2.54 -7.34 -10.36
CA THR A 79 3.14 -8.00 -11.52
C THR A 79 2.36 -7.63 -12.77
N SER A 80 3.05 -7.23 -13.84
CA SER A 80 2.46 -6.98 -15.16
C SER A 80 1.90 -8.24 -15.81
#